data_AF-A0A2E8GRI9-F1
#
_entry.id   AF-A0A2E8GRI9-F1
#
_cell.length_a   1.000
_cell.length_b   1.000
_cell.length_c   1.000
_cell.angle_alpha   90.00
_cell.angle_beta   90.00
_cell.angle_gamma   90.00
#
_symmetry.space_group_name_H-M   'P 1'
#
loop_
_entity.id
_entity.type
_entity.pdbx_description
1 polymer ?
#
loop_
_entity_poly.entity_id
_entity_poly.type
_entity_poly.pdbx_seq_one_letter_code
_entity_poly.pdbx_strand_id
1 'polypeptide(L)'
;MQWGLQFTVGLSLVLAGACTKPTLYSQIGGETMLTAVALEVSRDEDLQDLVKRGSPRIFRQRLYEVLCAAAGGPCDLPEKPRFVIEMQLNQAERERVAQSLEVTLDTLGANPDLSRKLLQNSGLRRTF
;
A
#
# COMPACT_ATOMS: atom_id res chain seq x y z
N MET A 1 49.57 -8.84 46.51
CA MET A 1 48.27 -8.15 46.63
C MET A 1 48.40 -6.78 45.99
N GLN A 2 47.90 -6.59 44.76
CA GLN A 2 47.44 -5.28 44.28
C GLN A 2 46.67 -5.50 42.97
N TRP A 3 45.34 -5.47 43.08
CA TRP A 3 44.39 -5.50 41.98
C TRP A 3 44.33 -4.11 41.35
N GLY A 4 44.68 -4.00 40.07
CA GLY A 4 44.48 -2.79 39.27
C GLY A 4 43.38 -3.02 38.24
N LEU A 5 42.13 -2.81 38.64
CA LEU A 5 40.97 -2.77 37.73
C LEU A 5 41.00 -1.46 36.94
N GLN A 6 41.49 -1.49 35.70
CA GLN A 6 41.28 -0.39 34.75
C GLN A 6 39.92 -0.56 34.07
N PHE A 7 39.00 0.33 34.43
CA PHE A 7 37.70 0.52 33.78
C PHE A 7 37.91 1.04 32.35
N THR A 8 37.91 0.15 31.36
CA THR A 8 37.67 0.54 29.97
C THR A 8 36.18 0.83 29.82
N VAL A 9 35.82 2.10 29.81
CA VAL A 9 34.47 2.58 29.51
C VAL A 9 34.15 2.19 28.07
N GLY A 10 33.36 1.12 27.93
CA GLY A 10 32.86 0.64 26.65
C GLY A 10 31.92 1.68 26.02
N LEU A 11 32.36 2.25 24.91
CA LEU A 11 31.52 3.06 24.03
C LEU A 11 30.58 2.15 23.24
N SER A 12 29.57 1.59 23.91
CA SER A 12 28.50 0.85 23.26
C SER A 12 27.54 1.85 22.63
N LEU A 13 27.84 2.32 21.40
CA LEU A 13 26.82 2.91 20.52
C LEU A 13 25.80 1.81 20.22
N VAL A 14 24.77 1.71 21.06
CA VAL A 14 23.57 0.94 20.76
C VAL A 14 22.84 1.73 19.69
N LEU A 15 23.21 1.48 18.43
CA LEU A 15 22.32 1.68 17.29
C LEU A 15 21.12 0.77 17.55
N ALA A 16 20.15 1.30 18.29
CA ALA A 16 18.78 0.81 18.27
C ALA A 16 18.24 1.09 16.86
N GLY A 17 18.73 0.33 15.88
CA GLY A 17 18.05 0.16 14.62
C GLY A 17 16.68 -0.33 15.01
N ALA A 18 15.67 0.52 14.84
CA ALA A 18 14.30 0.10 14.95
C ALA A 18 14.14 -1.10 14.02
N CYS A 19 14.13 -2.31 14.59
CA CYS A 19 13.70 -3.53 13.91
C CYS A 19 12.18 -3.42 13.73
N THR A 20 11.73 -2.40 13.02
CA THR A 20 10.37 -2.30 12.53
C THR A 20 10.22 -3.43 11.54
N LYS A 21 9.33 -4.38 11.87
CA LYS A 21 8.98 -5.47 10.96
C LYS A 21 8.65 -4.88 9.58
N PRO A 22 9.14 -5.47 8.47
CA PRO A 22 8.89 -4.93 7.15
C PRO A 22 7.38 -4.85 6.92
N THR A 23 6.89 -3.66 6.55
CA THR A 23 5.47 -3.45 6.26
C THR A 23 5.10 -4.17 4.97
N LEU A 24 3.80 -4.40 4.73
CA LEU A 24 3.35 -4.96 3.45
C LEU A 24 3.78 -4.03 2.29
N TYR A 25 3.81 -2.73 2.54
CA TYR A 25 4.33 -1.71 1.63
C TYR A 25 5.78 -1.97 1.21
N SER A 26 6.71 -2.21 2.14
CA SER A 26 8.10 -2.49 1.76
C SER A 26 8.25 -3.84 1.07
N GLN A 27 7.43 -4.83 1.44
CA GLN A 27 7.46 -6.17 0.85
C GLN A 27 6.91 -6.21 -0.58
N ILE A 28 5.94 -5.36 -0.93
CA ILE A 28 5.34 -5.33 -2.27
C ILE A 28 6.14 -4.48 -3.28
N GLY A 29 7.17 -3.77 -2.83
CA GLY A 29 7.99 -2.90 -3.68
C GLY A 29 7.75 -1.40 -3.48
N GLY A 30 7.03 -1.01 -2.43
CA GLY A 30 6.86 0.36 -1.98
C GLY A 30 6.14 1.27 -2.98
N GLU A 31 6.54 2.54 -3.00
CA GLU A 31 5.90 3.60 -3.78
C GLU A 31 5.83 3.24 -5.26
N THR A 32 6.97 2.83 -5.83
CA THR A 32 7.10 2.49 -7.25
C THR A 32 6.08 1.45 -7.69
N MET A 33 5.92 0.38 -6.91
CA MET A 33 4.95 -0.67 -7.24
C MET A 33 3.53 -0.15 -7.15
N LEU A 34 3.17 0.53 -6.05
CA LEU A 34 1.81 1.01 -5.86
C LEU A 34 1.40 2.09 -6.86
N THR A 35 2.33 2.96 -7.27
CA THR A 35 2.11 3.94 -8.34
C THR A 35 1.92 3.25 -9.69
N ALA A 36 2.73 2.23 -10.00
CA ALA A 36 2.59 1.45 -11.24
C ALA A 36 1.24 0.73 -11.29
N VAL A 37 0.85 0.08 -10.20
CA VAL A 37 -0.46 -0.56 -10.06
C VAL A 37 -1.59 0.44 -10.24
N ALA A 38 -1.55 1.60 -9.55
CA ALA A 38 -2.60 2.61 -9.68
C ALA A 38 -2.69 3.19 -11.11
N LEU A 39 -1.55 3.34 -11.79
CA LEU A 39 -1.51 3.76 -13.19
C LEU A 39 -2.16 2.73 -14.09
N GLU A 40 -1.83 1.44 -13.93
CA GLU A 40 -2.32 0.39 -14.81
C GLU A 40 -3.80 0.12 -14.61
N VAL A 41 -4.29 0.08 -13.36
CA VAL A 41 -5.72 0.00 -13.06
C VAL A 41 -6.50 1.19 -13.66
N SER A 42 -5.91 2.38 -13.71
CA SER A 42 -6.57 3.54 -14.34
C SER A 42 -6.66 3.46 -15.87
N ARG A 43 -5.89 2.55 -16.49
CA ARG A 43 -5.91 2.29 -17.92
C ARG A 43 -6.83 1.13 -18.30
N ASP A 44 -7.37 0.42 -17.31
CA ASP A 44 -8.35 -0.63 -17.53
C ASP A 44 -9.57 -0.08 -18.27
N GLU A 45 -9.90 -0.68 -19.40
CA GLU A 45 -11.02 -0.28 -20.26
C GLU A 45 -12.37 -0.42 -19.54
N ASP A 46 -12.50 -1.42 -18.66
CA ASP A 46 -13.73 -1.71 -17.90
C ASP A 46 -13.99 -0.72 -16.76
N LEU A 47 -13.01 0.13 -16.45
CA LEU A 47 -13.10 1.17 -15.41
C LEU A 47 -13.15 2.59 -15.99
N GLN A 48 -13.13 2.78 -17.31
CA GLN A 48 -13.04 4.11 -17.92
C GLN A 48 -14.23 5.01 -17.55
N ASP A 49 -15.41 4.44 -17.27
CA ASP A 49 -16.56 5.18 -16.73
C ASP A 49 -16.24 5.80 -15.34
N LEU A 50 -15.60 5.02 -14.47
CA LEU A 50 -15.20 5.44 -13.12
C LEU A 50 -14.03 6.43 -13.18
N VAL A 51 -13.03 6.16 -14.01
CA VAL A 51 -11.86 7.01 -14.21
C VAL A 51 -12.28 8.39 -14.73
N LYS A 52 -13.22 8.45 -15.69
CA LYS A 52 -13.75 9.72 -16.20
C LYS A 52 -14.58 10.47 -15.15
N ARG A 53 -15.33 9.76 -14.31
CA ARG A 53 -16.14 10.35 -13.21
C ARG A 53 -15.29 11.17 -12.23
N GLY A 54 -14.15 10.62 -11.82
CA GLY A 54 -13.24 11.31 -10.89
C GLY A 54 -12.19 12.20 -11.56
N SER A 55 -12.04 12.11 -12.89
CA SER A 55 -10.83 12.43 -13.66
C SER A 55 -9.69 11.40 -13.45
N PRO A 56 -8.88 11.12 -14.49
CA PRO A 56 -7.80 10.14 -14.39
C PRO A 56 -6.77 10.46 -13.31
N ARG A 57 -6.53 11.75 -13.03
CA ARG A 57 -5.55 12.17 -12.04
C ARG A 57 -6.02 11.85 -10.62
N ILE A 58 -7.24 12.24 -10.28
CA ILE A 58 -7.81 12.00 -8.95
C ILE A 58 -8.02 10.51 -8.71
N PHE A 59 -8.52 9.77 -9.72
CA PHE A 59 -8.69 8.32 -9.60
C PHE A 59 -7.38 7.63 -9.21
N ARG A 60 -6.29 7.91 -9.93
CA ARG A 60 -4.95 7.36 -9.64
C ARG A 60 -4.45 7.74 -8.26
N GLN A 61 -4.55 9.02 -7.91
CA GLN A 61 -4.09 9.51 -6.62
C GLN A 61 -4.82 8.82 -5.47
N ARG A 62 -6.16 8.75 -5.54
CA ARG A 62 -6.97 8.17 -4.48
C ARG A 62 -6.84 6.65 -4.39
N LEU A 63 -6.68 5.98 -5.53
CA LEU A 63 -6.39 4.55 -5.54
C LEU A 63 -5.03 4.27 -4.89
N TYR A 64 -3.99 5.06 -5.21
CA TYR A 64 -2.68 4.97 -4.55
C TYR A 64 -2.80 5.16 -3.03
N GLU A 65 -3.53 6.17 -2.57
CA GLU A 65 -3.75 6.43 -1.14
C GLU A 65 -4.39 5.22 -0.44
N VAL A 66 -5.41 4.61 -1.05
CA VAL A 66 -6.04 3.38 -0.52
C VAL A 66 -5.04 2.23 -0.45
N LEU A 67 -4.28 2.00 -1.52
CA LEU A 67 -3.32 0.90 -1.57
C LEU A 67 -2.18 1.11 -0.56
N CYS A 68 -1.70 2.33 -0.43
CA CYS A 68 -0.64 2.64 0.52
C CYS A 68 -1.14 2.48 1.97
N ALA A 69 -2.36 2.93 2.27
CA ALA A 69 -3.00 2.69 3.58
C ALA A 69 -3.13 1.20 3.87
N ALA A 70 -3.64 0.43 2.90
CA ALA A 70 -3.82 -1.02 2.98
C ALA A 70 -2.50 -1.78 3.20
N ALA A 71 -1.42 -1.25 2.63
CA ALA A 71 -0.07 -1.80 2.75
C ALA A 71 0.65 -1.38 4.06
N GLY A 72 0.05 -0.49 4.86
CA GLY A 72 0.71 0.10 6.03
C GLY A 72 1.92 0.94 5.65
N GLY A 73 1.86 1.63 4.50
CA GLY A 73 2.92 2.49 4.00
C GLY A 73 2.96 3.86 4.69
N PRO A 74 4.06 4.62 4.54
CA PRO A 74 4.24 5.94 5.13
C PRO A 74 3.57 7.04 4.29
N CYS A 75 2.35 6.80 3.82
CA CYS A 75 1.61 7.78 3.04
C CYS A 75 1.07 8.87 3.96
N ASP A 76 1.22 10.11 3.52
CA ASP A 76 0.57 11.26 4.13
C ASP A 76 -0.91 11.26 3.70
N LEU A 77 -1.70 10.45 4.43
CA LEU A 77 -3.12 10.29 4.16
C LEU A 77 -3.89 11.38 4.89
N PRO A 78 -4.89 12.02 4.25
CA PRO A 78 -5.88 12.77 5.02
C PRO A 78 -6.54 11.81 6.04
N GLU A 79 -6.95 12.33 7.21
CA GLU A 79 -7.51 11.54 8.34
C GLU A 79 -8.60 10.52 7.97
N LYS A 80 -9.23 10.68 6.79
CA LYS A 80 -10.13 9.68 6.21
C LYS A 80 -9.71 9.40 4.76
N PRO A 81 -9.31 8.17 4.40
CA PRO A 81 -9.12 7.79 3.01
C PRO A 81 -10.49 7.79 2.30
N ARG A 82 -10.66 8.64 1.29
CA ARG A 82 -11.99 8.95 0.74
C ARG A 82 -12.30 8.29 -0.59
N PHE A 83 -11.49 7.38 -1.12
CA PHE A 83 -11.68 6.87 -2.49
C PHE A 83 -13.11 6.40 -2.77
N VAL A 84 -13.68 5.52 -1.93
CA VAL A 84 -15.06 5.03 -2.10
C VAL A 84 -16.10 6.14 -2.01
N ILE A 85 -15.88 7.14 -1.15
CA ILE A 85 -16.81 8.25 -0.89
C ILE A 85 -16.71 9.32 -2.00
N GLU A 86 -15.50 9.72 -2.37
CA GLU A 86 -15.23 10.73 -3.40
C GLU A 86 -15.55 10.22 -4.81
N MET A 87 -15.27 8.95 -5.08
CA MET A 87 -15.64 8.31 -6.36
C MET A 87 -17.09 7.82 -6.39
N GLN A 88 -17.80 7.90 -5.25
CA GLN A 88 -19.18 7.45 -5.08
C GLN A 88 -19.39 6.02 -5.57
N LEU A 89 -18.45 5.12 -5.23
CA LEU A 89 -18.45 3.76 -5.74
C LEU A 89 -19.54 2.93 -5.07
N ASN A 90 -20.43 2.36 -5.87
CA ASN A 90 -21.35 1.32 -5.40
C ASN A 90 -20.63 -0.02 -5.21
N GLN A 91 -21.30 -1.02 -4.65
CA GLN A 91 -20.67 -2.32 -4.36
C GLN A 91 -20.14 -3.03 -5.62
N ALA A 92 -20.87 -2.98 -6.74
CA ALA A 92 -20.44 -3.61 -7.98
C ALA A 92 -19.21 -2.91 -8.57
N GLU A 93 -19.17 -1.57 -8.50
CA GLU A 93 -18.03 -0.77 -8.93
C GLU A 93 -16.78 -1.04 -8.08
N ARG A 94 -16.94 -1.21 -6.77
CA ARG A 94 -15.85 -1.62 -5.88
C ARG A 94 -15.26 -2.98 -6.27
N GLU A 95 -16.12 -3.95 -6.59
CA GLU A 95 -15.66 -5.28 -7.03
C GLU A 95 -14.95 -5.20 -8.39
N ARG A 96 -15.43 -4.38 -9.34
CA ARG A 96 -14.72 -4.14 -10.61
C ARG A 96 -13.30 -3.61 -10.39
N VAL A 97 -13.15 -2.62 -9.50
CA VAL A 97 -11.83 -2.08 -9.17
C VAL A 97 -10.95 -3.13 -8.47
N ALA A 98 -11.51 -3.93 -7.55
CA ALA A 98 -10.79 -5.00 -6.90
C ALA A 98 -10.31 -6.08 -7.89
N GLN A 99 -11.14 -6.43 -8.87
CA GLN A 99 -10.79 -7.40 -9.90
C GLN A 99 -9.69 -6.88 -10.83
N SER A 100 -9.79 -5.63 -11.29
CA SER A 100 -8.75 -4.97 -12.08
C SER A 100 -7.41 -4.91 -11.32
N LEU A 101 -7.47 -4.62 -10.02
CA LEU A 101 -6.32 -4.59 -9.14
C LEU A 101 -5.69 -5.97 -8.96
N GLU A 102 -6.49 -7.03 -8.80
CA GLU A 102 -6.02 -8.43 -8.74
C GLU A 102 -5.25 -8.81 -10.01
N VAL A 103 -5.85 -8.56 -11.18
CA VAL A 103 -5.22 -8.84 -12.49
C VAL A 103 -3.94 -8.03 -12.68
N THR A 104 -3.94 -6.75 -12.30
CA THR A 104 -2.78 -5.87 -12.42
C THR A 104 -1.63 -6.34 -11.53
N LEU A 105 -1.92 -6.72 -10.28
CA LEU A 105 -0.91 -7.21 -9.35
C LEU A 105 -0.27 -8.51 -9.84
N ASP A 106 -1.06 -9.42 -10.38
CA ASP A 106 -0.56 -10.66 -10.98
C ASP A 106 0.31 -10.37 -12.22
N THR A 107 -0.10 -9.43 -13.06
CA THR A 107 0.63 -9.03 -14.28
C THR A 107 1.98 -8.39 -13.96
N LEU A 108 2.04 -7.58 -12.90
CA LEU A 108 3.27 -6.95 -12.44
C LEU A 108 4.16 -7.90 -11.61
N GLY A 109 3.77 -9.18 -11.48
CA GLY A 109 4.55 -10.19 -10.79
C GLY A 109 4.60 -10.00 -9.28
N ALA A 110 3.59 -9.35 -8.69
CA ALA A 110 3.48 -9.26 -7.25
C ALA A 110 3.32 -10.66 -6.64
N ASN A 111 3.93 -10.89 -5.47
CA ASN A 111 3.74 -12.14 -4.77
C ASN A 111 2.25 -12.33 -4.42
N PRO A 112 1.60 -13.46 -4.80
CA PRO A 112 0.16 -13.66 -4.65
C PRO A 112 -0.35 -13.50 -3.20
N ASP A 113 0.45 -13.89 -2.20
CA ASP A 113 0.10 -13.73 -0.80
C ASP A 113 0.11 -12.26 -0.36
N LEU A 114 1.03 -11.46 -0.93
CA LEU A 114 1.09 -10.02 -0.68
C LEU A 114 -0.06 -9.29 -1.39
N SER A 115 -0.34 -9.68 -2.64
CA SER A 115 -1.48 -9.16 -3.41
C SER A 115 -2.81 -9.42 -2.72
N ARG A 116 -3.02 -10.64 -2.23
CA ARG A 116 -4.22 -11.01 -1.47
C ARG A 116 -4.37 -10.19 -0.19
N LYS A 117 -3.28 -10.02 0.58
CA LYS A 117 -3.29 -9.18 1.80
C LYS A 117 -3.59 -7.72 1.48
N LEU A 118 -3.03 -7.20 0.39
CA LEU A 118 -3.27 -5.83 -0.05
C LEU A 118 -4.75 -5.62 -0.42
N LEU A 119 -5.31 -6.53 -1.21
CA LEU A 119 -6.72 -6.53 -1.59
C LEU A 119 -7.64 -6.60 -0.38
N GLN A 120 -7.39 -7.53 0.56
CA GLN A 120 -8.15 -7.64 1.80
C GLN A 120 -8.12 -6.35 2.63
N ASN A 121 -6.94 -5.74 2.78
CA ASN A 121 -6.77 -4.52 3.58
C ASN A 121 -7.32 -3.26 2.89
N SER A 122 -7.48 -3.27 1.57
CA SER A 122 -7.97 -2.11 0.79
C SER A 122 -9.44 -1.76 1.03
N GLY A 123 -10.23 -2.69 1.57
CA GLY A 123 -11.68 -2.52 1.74
C GLY A 123 -12.47 -2.44 0.44
N LEU A 124 -11.84 -2.73 -0.71
CA LEU A 124 -12.50 -2.75 -2.02
C LEU A 124 -13.35 -4.02 -2.21
N ARG A 125 -12.92 -5.15 -1.64
CA ARG A 125 -13.64 -6.42 -1.68
C ARG A 125 -14.40 -6.64 -0.38
N ARG A 126 -15.64 -7.16 -0.46
CA ARG A 126 -16.32 -7.65 0.76
C ARG A 126 -15.60 -8.91 1.22
N THR A 127 -14.92 -8.84 2.36
CA THR A 127 -14.53 -10.02 3.12
C THR A 127 -15.79 -10.58 3.79
N PHE A 128 -16.18 -11.80 3.42
CA PHE A 128 -17.23 -12.57 4.09
C PHE A 128 -16.78 -13.02 5.48
#